data_AF-A0A971SMF9-F1
#
_entry.id   AF-A0A971SMF9-F1
#
_cell.length_a   1.000
_cell.length_b   1.000
_cell.length_c   1.000
_cell.angle_alpha   90.00
_cell.angle_beta   90.00
_cell.angle_gamma   90.00
#
_symmetry.space_group_name_H-M   'P 1'
#
loop_
_entity.id
_entity.type
_entity.pdbx_description
1 polymer ?
#
loop_
_entity_poly.entity_id
_entity_poly.type
_entity_poly.pdbx_seq_one_letter_code
_entity_poly.pdbx_strand_id
1 'polypeptide(L)'
;FNEEYGLLGSNYTNDDSVKLFPRNCDEFVRELQKDLFYRTGKKLEVLVYGDGAFKDPVCGIWELADPVVSPGYTDGLNGMPKEIKFKYVADNAGDKDPSDAIREAIESKGEMDKFGHCTLGTTPRRMTDLIGSLCDLTSGSGDKGTPVVYIQGYFDCYLDD
;
A
#
# COMPACT_ATOMS: atom_id res chain seq x y z
N PHE A 1 -18.16 18.89 5.39
CA PHE A 1 -17.87 17.46 5.56
C PHE A 1 -17.33 16.91 4.23
N ASN A 2 -16.63 15.77 4.22
CA ASN A 2 -16.08 15.18 2.98
C ASN A 2 -17.24 14.82 2.02
N GLU A 3 -17.12 15.12 0.73
CA GLU A 3 -18.24 14.99 -0.22
C GLU A 3 -18.68 13.54 -0.46
N GLU A 4 -17.75 12.59 -0.35
CA GLU A 4 -18.01 11.15 -0.56
C GLU A 4 -18.34 10.43 0.76
N TYR A 5 -17.61 10.75 1.83
CA TYR A 5 -17.66 10.01 3.10
C TYR A 5 -18.41 10.72 4.23
N GLY A 6 -18.88 11.95 4.01
CA GLY A 6 -19.60 12.68 5.02
C GLY A 6 -18.72 13.04 6.22
N LEU A 7 -19.16 12.60 7.40
CA LEU A 7 -18.44 12.76 8.67
C LEU A 7 -17.64 11.50 9.05
N LEU A 8 -17.67 10.43 8.25
CA LEU A 8 -16.82 9.24 8.49
C LEU A 8 -15.34 9.62 8.42
N GLY A 9 -14.51 9.01 9.26
CA GLY A 9 -13.09 9.38 9.41
C GLY A 9 -12.86 10.73 10.10
N SER A 10 -13.92 11.37 10.64
CA SER A 10 -13.72 12.56 11.48
C SER A 10 -13.26 12.14 12.87
N ASN A 11 -12.25 12.83 13.40
CA ASN A 11 -11.70 12.55 14.72
C ASN A 11 -12.09 13.65 15.71
N TYR A 12 -12.19 13.28 16.99
CA TYR A 12 -12.41 14.25 18.07
C TYR A 12 -11.24 15.24 18.13
N THR A 13 -11.54 16.52 18.38
CA THR A 13 -10.52 17.55 18.59
C THR A 13 -10.70 18.21 19.95
N ASN A 14 -11.91 18.69 20.23
CA ASN A 14 -12.35 19.17 21.53
C ASN A 14 -13.88 19.13 21.58
N ASP A 15 -14.49 19.54 22.70
CA ASP A 15 -15.93 19.42 22.92
C ASP A 15 -16.80 20.19 21.91
N ASP A 16 -16.23 21.22 21.26
CA ASP A 16 -16.94 22.08 20.32
C ASP A 16 -16.54 21.85 18.85
N SER A 17 -15.56 20.99 18.57
CA SER A 17 -15.04 20.80 17.21
C SER A 17 -14.50 19.40 16.92
N VAL A 18 -14.58 19.03 15.65
CA VAL A 18 -14.09 17.76 15.12
C VAL A 18 -13.14 18.01 13.95
N LYS A 19 -12.07 17.21 13.87
CA LYS A 19 -11.17 17.17 12.74
C LYS A 19 -11.83 16.35 11.65
N LEU A 20 -12.26 17.00 10.58
CA LEU A 20 -12.90 16.32 9.47
C LEU A 20 -11.90 15.49 8.65
N PHE A 21 -12.39 14.40 8.07
CA PHE A 21 -11.66 13.63 7.05
C PHE A 21 -11.25 14.55 5.88
N PRO A 22 -10.04 14.41 5.34
CA PRO A 22 -9.49 15.35 4.36
C PRO A 22 -10.28 15.34 3.04
N ARG A 23 -10.11 16.41 2.26
CA ARG A 23 -10.71 16.57 0.92
C ARG A 23 -9.63 16.91 -0.10
N ASN A 24 -9.95 16.75 -1.37
CA ASN A 24 -9.09 17.10 -2.50
C ASN A 24 -7.70 16.44 -2.41
N CYS A 25 -7.62 15.25 -1.80
CA CYS A 25 -6.36 14.53 -1.62
C CYS A 25 -5.72 14.21 -2.96
N ASP A 26 -6.51 13.90 -3.99
CA ASP A 26 -6.02 13.64 -5.35
C ASP A 26 -5.34 14.87 -5.99
N GLU A 27 -5.87 16.07 -5.75
CA GLU A 27 -5.23 17.31 -6.22
C GLU A 27 -3.92 17.52 -5.48
N PHE A 28 -3.96 17.40 -4.15
CA PHE A 28 -2.79 17.55 -3.28
C PHE A 28 -1.63 16.61 -3.67
N VAL A 29 -1.88 15.30 -3.83
CA VAL A 29 -0.81 14.34 -4.17
C VAL A 29 -0.21 14.60 -5.55
N ARG A 30 -1.01 15.06 -6.51
CA ARG A 30 -0.53 15.40 -7.86
C ARG A 30 0.30 16.68 -7.86
N GLU A 31 -0.08 17.68 -7.07
CA GLU A 31 0.73 18.89 -6.88
C GLU A 31 2.03 18.59 -6.14
N LEU A 32 1.97 17.80 -5.07
CA LEU A 32 3.15 17.42 -4.31
C LEU A 32 4.13 16.58 -5.14
N GLN A 33 3.64 15.62 -5.94
CA GLN A 33 4.48 14.87 -6.88
C GLN A 33 5.19 15.79 -7.88
N LYS A 34 4.48 16.80 -8.42
CA LYS A 34 5.07 17.78 -9.34
C LYS A 34 6.15 18.63 -8.67
N ASP A 35 5.90 19.14 -7.45
CA ASP A 35 6.89 19.92 -6.69
C ASP A 35 8.14 19.10 -6.38
N LEU A 36 7.95 17.87 -5.90
CA LEU A 36 9.04 16.95 -5.61
C LEU A 36 9.86 16.64 -6.87
N PHE A 37 9.21 16.43 -8.02
CA PHE A 37 9.90 16.23 -9.29
C PHE A 37 10.71 17.46 -9.69
N TYR A 38 10.14 18.67 -9.60
CA TYR A 38 10.85 19.91 -9.92
C TYR A 38 12.09 20.12 -9.04
N ARG A 39 11.99 19.80 -7.75
CA ARG A 39 13.05 20.02 -6.76
C ARG A 39 14.15 18.95 -6.79
N THR A 40 13.80 17.71 -7.13
CA THR A 40 14.71 16.56 -6.99
C THR A 40 15.10 15.91 -8.31
N GLY A 41 14.37 16.19 -9.39
CA GLY A 41 14.49 15.48 -10.67
C GLY A 41 14.01 14.03 -10.64
N LYS A 42 13.46 13.54 -9.50
CA LYS A 42 12.99 12.16 -9.34
C LYS A 42 11.47 12.10 -9.35
N LYS A 43 10.91 11.16 -10.10
CA LYS A 43 9.48 10.87 -10.07
C LYS A 43 9.18 10.02 -8.84
N LEU A 44 8.61 10.63 -7.81
CA LEU A 44 8.20 9.96 -6.59
C LEU A 44 6.69 9.70 -6.63
N GLU A 45 6.26 8.54 -6.14
CA GLU A 45 4.84 8.28 -5.92
C GLU A 45 4.43 8.80 -4.53
N VAL A 46 3.25 9.39 -4.44
CA VAL A 46 2.74 10.11 -3.26
C VAL A 46 1.38 9.53 -2.88
N LEU A 47 1.16 9.43 -1.57
CA LEU A 47 0.03 8.76 -0.95
C LEU A 47 -0.37 9.56 0.31
N VAL A 48 -1.64 9.93 0.42
CA VAL A 48 -2.26 10.25 1.71
C VAL A 48 -2.79 8.94 2.27
N TYR A 49 -2.33 8.55 3.46
CA TYR A 49 -2.79 7.34 4.14
C TYR A 49 -3.61 7.72 5.38
N GLY A 50 -4.55 6.86 5.71
CA GLY A 50 -5.41 6.97 6.87
C GLY A 50 -5.21 5.83 7.87
N ASP A 51 -5.89 5.95 9.01
CA ASP A 51 -5.90 4.96 10.07
C ASP A 51 -6.96 3.92 9.73
N GLY A 52 -6.54 2.66 9.53
CA GLY A 52 -7.52 1.57 9.54
C GLY A 52 -7.49 0.58 8.39
N ALA A 53 -6.28 0.12 8.07
CA ALA A 53 -6.08 -1.02 7.19
C ALA A 53 -5.75 -2.32 7.96
N PHE A 54 -5.77 -2.27 9.30
CA PHE A 54 -5.26 -3.34 10.15
C PHE A 54 -6.29 -3.79 11.21
N LYS A 55 -6.35 -5.10 11.42
CA LYS A 55 -7.05 -5.69 12.56
C LYS A 55 -6.02 -6.18 13.55
N ASP A 56 -5.99 -5.59 14.74
CA ASP A 56 -5.14 -6.10 15.80
C ASP A 56 -5.67 -7.48 16.26
N PRO A 57 -4.85 -8.54 16.23
CA PRO A 57 -5.28 -9.89 16.57
C PRO A 57 -5.41 -10.15 18.08
N VAL A 58 -4.83 -9.30 18.93
CA VAL A 58 -4.81 -9.43 20.39
C VAL A 58 -5.99 -8.71 21.01
N CYS A 59 -6.22 -7.44 20.62
CA CYS A 59 -7.37 -6.68 21.11
C CYS A 59 -8.62 -6.90 20.25
N GLY A 60 -8.49 -7.46 19.04
CA GLY A 60 -9.60 -7.78 18.16
C GLY A 60 -10.27 -6.56 17.53
N ILE A 61 -9.72 -5.38 17.76
CA ILE A 61 -10.24 -4.11 17.25
C ILE A 61 -9.83 -4.01 15.78
N TRP A 62 -10.83 -3.77 14.94
CA TRP A 62 -10.57 -3.27 13.61
C TRP A 62 -10.25 -1.79 13.76
N GLU A 63 -9.03 -1.41 13.43
CA GLU A 63 -8.78 -0.03 13.04
C GLU A 63 -9.50 0.07 11.69
N LEU A 64 -10.75 0.52 11.72
CA LEU A 64 -11.58 0.91 10.57
C LEU A 64 -12.04 2.35 10.85
N ALA A 65 -11.11 3.16 11.36
CA ALA A 65 -11.39 4.52 11.77
C ALA A 65 -11.70 5.37 10.53
N ASP A 66 -10.95 5.15 9.46
CA ASP A 66 -11.14 5.81 8.18
C ASP A 66 -11.97 4.98 7.20
N PRO A 67 -12.77 5.65 6.35
CA PRO A 67 -13.61 4.99 5.36
C PRO A 67 -12.80 4.31 4.25
N VAL A 68 -11.54 4.72 4.05
CA VAL A 68 -10.59 4.18 3.08
C VAL A 68 -9.16 4.27 3.60
N VAL A 69 -8.31 3.32 3.21
CA VAL A 69 -6.88 3.32 3.57
C VAL A 69 -6.13 4.52 2.98
N SER A 70 -6.55 4.95 1.79
CA SER A 70 -5.98 6.11 1.12
C SER A 70 -7.06 6.93 0.43
N PRO A 71 -7.30 8.18 0.89
CA PRO A 71 -8.22 9.09 0.21
C PRO A 71 -7.60 9.78 -1.01
N GLY A 72 -6.31 9.61 -1.29
CA GLY A 72 -5.67 10.15 -2.49
C GLY A 72 -4.24 9.67 -2.68
N TYR A 73 -3.90 9.34 -3.92
CA TYR A 73 -2.61 8.76 -4.29
C TYR A 73 -2.27 9.02 -5.77
N THR A 74 -1.00 8.91 -6.13
CA THR A 74 -0.53 9.07 -7.51
C THR A 74 -0.72 7.82 -8.34
N ASP A 75 -0.79 8.00 -9.67
CA ASP A 75 -1.24 6.94 -10.58
C ASP A 75 -0.30 5.72 -10.64
N GLY A 76 0.98 5.85 -10.24
CA GLY A 76 1.91 4.72 -10.16
C GLY A 76 1.59 3.73 -9.05
N LEU A 77 0.71 4.10 -8.11
CA LEU A 77 0.21 3.22 -7.06
C LEU A 77 -1.07 2.46 -7.47
N ASN A 78 -1.51 2.61 -8.72
CA ASN A 78 -2.64 1.83 -9.23
C ASN A 78 -2.27 0.36 -9.44
N GLY A 79 -3.20 -0.53 -9.05
CA GLY A 79 -3.11 -1.95 -9.30
C GLY A 79 -2.78 -2.79 -8.07
N MET A 80 -2.30 -4.00 -8.33
CA MET A 80 -2.00 -5.02 -7.33
C MET A 80 -0.57 -5.51 -7.55
N PRO A 81 0.15 -5.91 -6.48
CA PRO A 81 1.45 -6.56 -6.63
C PRO A 81 1.33 -7.83 -7.48
N LYS A 82 2.37 -8.11 -8.27
CA LYS A 82 2.58 -9.42 -8.88
C LYS A 82 3.33 -10.29 -7.87
N GLU A 83 2.63 -11.14 -7.14
CA GLU A 83 3.22 -12.06 -6.17
C GLU A 83 3.34 -13.48 -6.75
N ILE A 84 4.47 -14.13 -6.48
CA ILE A 84 4.68 -15.55 -6.78
C ILE A 84 4.60 -16.29 -5.45
N LYS A 85 3.76 -17.33 -5.40
CA LYS A 85 3.75 -18.23 -4.24
C LYS A 85 4.91 -19.20 -4.29
N PHE A 86 6.04 -18.86 -3.66
CA PHE A 86 7.21 -19.74 -3.63
C PHE A 86 6.91 -21.14 -3.12
N LYS A 87 6.07 -21.27 -2.08
CA LYS A 87 5.65 -22.58 -1.60
C LYS A 87 4.88 -23.39 -2.66
N TYR A 88 4.00 -22.75 -3.42
CA TYR A 88 3.30 -23.43 -4.50
C TYR A 88 4.27 -23.89 -5.59
N VAL A 89 5.23 -23.04 -5.97
CA VAL A 89 6.25 -23.39 -6.96
C VAL A 89 7.13 -24.54 -6.46
N ALA A 90 7.56 -24.49 -5.20
CA ALA A 90 8.36 -25.55 -4.57
C ALA A 90 7.61 -26.89 -4.48
N ASP A 91 6.35 -26.86 -4.01
CA ASP A 91 5.51 -28.05 -3.86
C ASP A 91 5.15 -28.68 -5.23
N ASN A 92 5.27 -27.92 -6.33
CA ASN A 92 4.97 -28.35 -7.69
C ASN A 92 6.23 -28.37 -8.60
N ALA A 93 7.44 -28.47 -8.02
CA ALA A 93 8.70 -28.46 -8.77
C ALA A 93 8.91 -29.71 -9.67
N GLY A 94 8.09 -30.76 -9.49
CA GLY A 94 8.24 -32.02 -10.23
C GLY A 94 9.57 -32.69 -9.90
N ASP A 95 10.34 -33.01 -10.93
CA ASP A 95 11.69 -33.60 -10.79
C ASP A 95 12.81 -32.55 -10.63
N LYS A 96 12.49 -31.24 -10.68
CA LYS A 96 13.47 -30.16 -10.51
C LYS A 96 13.76 -29.93 -9.02
N ASP A 97 14.95 -29.41 -8.72
CA ASP A 97 15.23 -28.87 -7.39
C ASP A 97 14.25 -27.71 -7.10
N PRO A 98 13.60 -27.66 -5.92
CA PRO A 98 12.67 -26.60 -5.57
C PRO A 98 13.28 -25.19 -5.67
N SER A 99 14.57 -25.04 -5.40
CA SER A 99 15.27 -23.76 -5.48
C SER A 99 15.42 -23.29 -6.92
N ASP A 100 15.72 -24.21 -7.84
CA ASP A 100 15.81 -23.92 -9.27
C ASP A 100 14.43 -23.58 -9.86
N ALA A 101 13.39 -24.31 -9.45
CA ALA A 101 12.02 -24.02 -9.86
C ALA A 101 11.55 -22.64 -9.39
N ILE A 102 11.90 -22.25 -8.15
CA ILE A 102 11.63 -20.91 -7.62
C ILE A 102 12.38 -19.86 -8.44
N ARG A 103 13.66 -20.05 -8.74
CA ARG A 103 14.48 -19.10 -9.52
C ARG A 103 13.93 -18.90 -10.93
N GLU A 104 13.52 -19.96 -11.60
CA GLU A 104 12.91 -19.90 -12.94
C GLU A 104 11.55 -19.19 -12.92
N ALA A 105 10.72 -19.45 -11.89
CA ALA A 105 9.45 -18.73 -11.71
C ALA A 105 9.66 -17.23 -11.46
N ILE A 106 10.70 -16.91 -10.70
CA ILE A 106 11.16 -15.55 -10.39
C ILE A 106 11.64 -14.84 -11.67
N GLU A 107 12.48 -15.47 -12.49
CA GLU A 107 12.97 -14.92 -13.76
C GLU A 107 11.83 -14.74 -14.79
N SER A 108 10.84 -15.62 -14.80
CA SER A 108 9.67 -15.55 -15.69
C SER A 108 8.53 -14.65 -15.19
N LYS A 109 8.70 -13.97 -14.03
CA LYS A 109 7.67 -13.14 -13.38
C LYS A 109 7.11 -12.02 -14.28
N GLY A 110 7.92 -11.50 -15.19
CA GLY A 110 7.50 -10.47 -16.16
C GLY A 110 6.43 -10.97 -17.13
N GLU A 111 6.55 -12.22 -17.56
CA GLU A 111 5.69 -12.88 -18.56
C GLU A 111 4.48 -13.59 -17.93
N MET A 112 4.47 -13.79 -16.61
CA MET A 112 3.35 -14.42 -15.91
C MET A 112 2.07 -13.57 -15.99
N ASP A 113 0.98 -14.23 -16.36
CA ASP A 113 -0.37 -13.68 -16.26
C ASP A 113 -0.71 -13.38 -14.78
N LYS A 114 -1.34 -12.24 -14.53
CA LYS A 114 -1.77 -11.82 -13.19
C LYS A 114 -2.71 -12.86 -12.55
N PHE A 115 -3.34 -13.72 -13.35
CA PHE A 115 -4.27 -14.77 -12.95
C PHE A 115 -3.76 -16.20 -13.17
N GLY A 116 -2.45 -16.39 -13.39
CA GLY A 116 -1.85 -17.71 -13.55
C GLY A 116 -2.02 -18.61 -12.31
N HIS A 117 -1.95 -19.94 -12.49
CA HIS A 117 -2.10 -20.90 -11.38
C HIS A 117 -1.14 -20.68 -10.20
N CYS A 118 0.04 -20.12 -10.48
CA CYS A 118 1.06 -19.72 -9.51
C CYS A 118 0.73 -18.44 -8.72
N THR A 119 -0.22 -17.62 -9.16
CA THR A 119 -0.77 -16.46 -8.44
C THR A 119 -2.09 -16.80 -7.72
N LEU A 120 -2.72 -17.94 -8.02
CA LEU A 120 -4.00 -18.34 -7.42
C LEU A 120 -3.91 -18.49 -5.90
N GLY A 121 -4.82 -17.77 -5.22
CA GLY A 121 -4.98 -17.75 -3.77
C GLY A 121 -4.06 -16.77 -3.04
N THR A 122 -3.37 -15.87 -3.72
CA THR A 122 -2.93 -14.63 -3.08
C THR A 122 -4.18 -13.78 -2.87
N THR A 123 -4.39 -13.23 -1.67
CA THR A 123 -5.48 -12.27 -1.49
C THR A 123 -5.17 -11.07 -2.39
N PRO A 124 -6.03 -10.72 -3.37
CA PRO A 124 -5.79 -9.55 -4.20
C PRO A 124 -5.81 -8.31 -3.31
N ARG A 125 -4.64 -7.72 -3.07
CA ARG A 125 -4.49 -6.50 -2.27
C ARG A 125 -4.07 -5.37 -3.18
N ARG A 126 -4.73 -4.22 -3.05
CA ARG A 126 -4.32 -3.02 -3.78
C ARG A 126 -2.98 -2.55 -3.22
N MET A 127 -2.16 -1.98 -4.09
CA MET A 127 -0.87 -1.41 -3.69
C MET A 127 -1.06 -0.31 -2.63
N THR A 128 -2.08 0.53 -2.79
CA THR A 128 -2.46 1.58 -1.85
C THR A 128 -2.77 1.05 -0.45
N ASP A 129 -3.42 -0.12 -0.36
CA ASP A 129 -3.84 -0.69 0.91
C ASP A 129 -2.63 -1.24 1.67
N LEU A 130 -1.72 -1.90 0.94
CA LEU A 130 -0.46 -2.43 1.48
C LEU A 130 0.48 -1.33 1.95
N ILE A 131 0.73 -0.33 1.10
CA ILE A 131 1.63 0.77 1.42
C ILE A 131 1.02 1.65 2.51
N GLY A 132 -0.28 1.92 2.46
CA GLY A 132 -0.99 2.68 3.50
C GLY A 132 -0.92 1.99 4.86
N SER A 133 -1.13 0.66 4.90
CA SER A 133 -0.95 -0.13 6.12
C SER A 133 0.48 -0.04 6.66
N LEU A 134 1.49 -0.11 5.79
CA LEU A 134 2.89 0.01 6.18
C LEU A 134 3.19 1.39 6.77
N CYS A 135 2.65 2.45 6.16
CA CYS A 135 2.78 3.82 6.66
C CYS A 135 2.14 3.95 8.05
N ASP A 136 0.88 3.50 8.19
CA ASP A 136 0.11 3.52 9.44
C ASP A 136 0.84 2.77 10.57
N LEU A 137 1.29 1.54 10.32
CA LEU A 137 2.11 0.76 11.27
C LEU A 137 3.41 1.47 11.67
N THR A 138 4.00 2.25 10.76
CA THR A 138 5.27 2.95 11.01
C THR A 138 5.06 4.23 11.82
N SER A 139 4.05 5.05 11.49
CA SER A 139 3.75 6.26 12.24
C SER A 139 3.06 5.97 13.57
N GLY A 140 2.19 4.95 13.60
CA GLY A 140 1.25 4.65 14.67
C GLY A 140 0.18 5.72 14.83
N SER A 141 -0.83 5.42 15.65
CA SER A 141 -1.99 6.29 15.93
C SER A 141 -1.74 7.40 16.95
N GLY A 142 -0.55 7.45 17.54
CA GLY A 142 -0.19 8.46 18.55
C GLY A 142 0.45 9.70 17.93
N ASP A 143 0.29 10.85 18.58
CA ASP A 143 0.94 12.15 18.29
C ASP A 143 2.48 12.10 18.43
N LYS A 144 3.16 11.13 17.81
CA LYS A 144 4.63 11.08 17.72
C LYS A 144 5.19 12.21 16.85
N GLY A 145 4.33 13.03 16.24
CA GLY A 145 4.72 14.18 15.43
C GLY A 145 5.37 13.78 14.11
N THR A 146 5.11 12.56 13.61
CA THR A 146 5.61 12.07 12.31
C THR A 146 4.49 12.11 11.27
N PRO A 147 4.28 13.24 10.58
CA PRO A 147 3.21 13.37 9.58
C PRO A 147 3.57 12.73 8.23
N VAL A 148 4.79 12.22 8.06
CA VAL A 148 5.30 11.75 6.76
C VAL A 148 6.16 10.51 6.95
N VAL A 149 5.88 9.48 6.15
CA VAL A 149 6.70 8.28 6.00
C VAL A 149 7.36 8.30 4.63
N TYR A 150 8.69 8.12 4.59
CA TYR A 150 9.44 7.99 3.34
C TYR A 150 9.85 6.54 3.14
N ILE A 151 9.40 5.95 2.02
CA ILE A 151 9.68 4.56 1.68
C ILE A 151 10.63 4.54 0.48
N GLN A 152 11.71 3.75 0.60
CA GLN A 152 12.69 3.53 -0.47
C GLN A 152 12.76 2.05 -0.82
N GLY A 153 13.00 1.77 -2.10
CA GLY A 153 13.20 0.41 -2.62
C GLY A 153 11.98 -0.51 -2.58
N TYR A 154 10.77 0.04 -2.37
CA TYR A 154 9.56 -0.76 -2.31
C TYR A 154 9.26 -1.49 -3.63
N PHE A 155 9.60 -0.87 -4.75
CA PHE A 155 9.39 -1.43 -6.09
C PHE A 155 10.64 -2.08 -6.67
N ASP A 156 11.74 -2.10 -5.92
CA ASP A 156 12.98 -2.69 -6.40
C ASP A 156 12.80 -4.21 -6.45
N CYS A 157 13.21 -4.82 -7.57
CA CYS A 157 13.22 -6.26 -7.73
C CYS A 157 14.68 -6.72 -7.68
N TYR A 158 15.03 -7.61 -6.76
CA TYR A 158 16.37 -8.21 -6.65
C TYR A 158 16.81 -9.06 -7.87
N LEU A 159 16.02 -9.05 -8.93
CA LEU A 159 16.28 -9.73 -10.21
C LEU A 159 16.65 -8.75 -11.32
N ASP A 160 16.48 -7.46 -11.07
CA ASP A 160 16.83 -6.41 -12.03
C ASP A 160 18.31 -5.98 -11.90
N ASP A 161 19.07 -6.62 -10.99
CA ASP A 161 20.51 -6.46 -10.75
C ASP A 161 21.32 -7.70 -11.21
#